data_AF-A0A5N8YW52-F1
#
_entry.id   AF-A0A5N8YW52-F1
#
_cell.length_a   1.000
_cell.length_b   1.000
_cell.length_c   1.000
_cell.angle_alpha   90.00
_cell.angle_beta   90.00
_cell.angle_gamma   90.00
#
_symmetry.space_group_name_H-M   'P 1'
#
loop_
_entity.id
_entity.type
_entity.pdbx_description
1 polymer ?
#
loop_
_entity_poly.entity_id
_entity_poly.type
_entity_poly.pdbx_seq_one_letter_code
_entity_poly.pdbx_strand_id
1 'polypeptide(L)' 'MFTENEQAALKLTEAMTKTPPEVTDDLYKLVREFFSEGEIVELAARIGIENFRSRVNRCFGVQATNVYSQLGDLLKRVG' A
#
# COMPACT_ATOMS: atom_id res chain seq x y z
N MET A 1 5.92 0.11 16.27
CA MET A 1 4.94 -0.99 16.18
C MET A 1 3.64 -0.38 15.65
N PHE A 2 2.97 -1.03 14.70
CA PHE A 2 1.72 -0.52 14.12
C PHE A 2 0.55 -0.72 15.07
N THR A 3 -0.37 0.23 15.09
CA THR A 3 -1.66 0.13 15.80
C THR A 3 -2.57 -0.93 15.16
N GLU A 4 -3.64 -1.32 15.83
CA GLU A 4 -4.55 -2.38 15.33
C GLU A 4 -5.23 -1.98 14.02
N ASN A 5 -5.67 -0.72 13.89
CA ASN A 5 -6.25 -0.20 12.65
C ASN A 5 -5.20 -0.13 11.50
N GLU A 6 -3.96 0.27 11.79
CA GLU A 6 -2.87 0.25 10.80
C GLU A 6 -2.58 -1.18 10.34
N GLN A 7 -2.56 -2.15 11.25
CA GLN A 7 -2.38 -3.56 10.91
C GLN A 7 -3.53 -4.10 10.05
N ALA A 8 -4.78 -3.71 10.32
CA ALA A 8 -5.92 -4.10 9.50
C ALA A 8 -5.81 -3.54 8.07
N ALA A 9 -5.43 -2.27 7.91
CA ALA A 9 -5.18 -1.66 6.60
C ALA A 9 -4.02 -2.33 5.84
N LEU A 10 -2.95 -2.72 6.53
CA LEU A 10 -1.82 -3.45 5.95
C LEU A 10 -2.22 -4.86 5.48
N LYS A 11 -3.03 -5.59 6.27
CA LYS A 11 -3.55 -6.90 5.87
C LYS A 11 -4.45 -6.81 4.63
N LEU A 12 -5.32 -5.80 4.55
CA LEU A 12 -6.11 -5.52 3.34
C LEU A 12 -5.20 -5.23 2.14
N THR A 13 -4.18 -4.41 2.33
CA THR A 13 -3.19 -4.06 1.29
C THR A 13 -2.49 -5.31 0.76
N GLU A 14 -2.00 -6.19 1.65
CA GLU A 14 -1.35 -7.44 1.27
C GLU A 14 -2.29 -8.33 0.45
N ALA A 15 -3.51 -8.55 0.96
CA ALA A 15 -4.54 -9.36 0.32
C ALA A 15 -4.89 -8.89 -1.10
N MET A 16 -5.10 -7.58 -1.28
CA MET A 16 -5.41 -6.96 -2.57
C MET A 16 -4.22 -6.91 -3.54
N THR A 17 -2.98 -7.08 -3.06
CA THR A 17 -1.76 -7.03 -3.88
C THR A 17 -1.34 -8.40 -4.41
N LYS A 18 -1.85 -9.49 -3.82
CA LYS A 18 -1.64 -10.86 -4.32
C LYS A 18 -2.15 -11.02 -5.75
N THR A 19 -1.63 -12.03 -6.45
CA THR A 19 -2.10 -12.41 -7.79
C THR A 19 -2.34 -13.93 -7.79
N PRO A 20 -3.61 -14.40 -7.76
CA PRO A 20 -4.83 -13.59 -7.74
C PRO A 20 -5.02 -12.81 -6.42
N PRO A 21 -5.69 -11.64 -6.44
CA PRO A 21 -6.06 -10.94 -5.22
C PRO A 21 -7.19 -11.69 -4.51
N GLU A 22 -7.09 -11.83 -3.19
CA GLU A 22 -8.08 -12.56 -2.39
C GLU A 22 -8.28 -11.83 -1.06
N VAL A 23 -9.45 -11.21 -0.91
CA VAL A 23 -9.92 -10.62 0.35
C VAL A 23 -11.01 -11.52 0.90
N THR A 24 -10.73 -12.21 2.01
CA THR A 24 -11.69 -13.11 2.64
C THR A 24 -12.74 -12.32 3.43
N ASP A 25 -13.92 -12.92 3.64
CA ASP A 25 -14.98 -12.31 4.44
C ASP A 25 -14.53 -11.96 5.86
N ASP A 26 -13.69 -12.80 6.48
CA ASP A 26 -13.19 -12.56 7.83
C ASP A 26 -12.18 -11.42 7.87
N LEU A 27 -11.36 -11.25 6.82
CA LEU A 27 -10.50 -10.09 6.70
C LEU A 27 -11.34 -8.82 6.50
N TYR A 28 -12.37 -8.87 5.65
CA TYR A 28 -13.24 -7.72 5.44
C TYR A 28 -13.97 -7.32 6.74
N LYS A 29 -14.49 -8.28 7.50
CA LYS A 29 -15.07 -8.03 8.84
C LYS A 29 -14.07 -7.36 9.78
N LEU A 30 -12.83 -7.87 9.86
CA LEU A 30 -11.77 -7.27 10.68
C LEU A 30 -11.51 -5.81 10.29
N VAL A 31 -11.43 -5.50 8.99
CA VAL A 31 -11.21 -4.14 8.53
C VAL A 31 -12.39 -3.22 8.90
N ARG A 32 -13.62 -3.73 8.84
CA ARG A 32 -14.84 -3.01 9.21
C ARG A 32 -14.94 -2.68 10.70
N GLU A 33 -14.17 -3.34 11.57
CA GLU A 33 -14.06 -2.96 12.99
C GLU A 33 -13.36 -1.61 13.18
N PHE A 34 -12.52 -1.21 12.23
CA PHE A 34 -11.70 0.01 12.32
C PHE A 34 -12.05 1.10 11.30
N PHE A 35 -12.69 0.73 10.18
CA PHE A 35 -12.94 1.65 9.07
C PHE A 35 -14.41 1.57 8.61
N SER A 36 -14.98 2.72 8.27
CA SER A 36 -16.25 2.84 7.57
C SER A 36 -16.17 2.28 6.14
N GLU A 37 -17.32 1.99 5.52
CA GLU A 37 -17.36 1.57 4.11
C GLU A 37 -16.68 2.58 3.18
N GLY A 38 -16.89 3.88 3.42
CA GLY A 38 -16.26 4.95 2.63
C GLY A 38 -14.74 4.93 2.75
N GLU A 39 -14.20 4.79 3.95
CA GLU A 39 -12.76 4.67 4.18
C GLU A 39 -12.18 3.40 3.53
N ILE A 40 -12.91 2.28 3.54
CA ILE A 40 -12.48 1.05 2.88
C ILE A 40 -12.47 1.21 1.36
N VAL A 41 -13.46 1.90 0.79
CA VAL A 41 -13.47 2.25 -0.64
C VAL A 41 -12.24 3.09 -0.99
N GLU A 42 -11.90 4.08 -0.16
CA GLU A 42 -10.71 4.92 -0.37
C GLU A 42 -9.40 4.14 -0.27
N LEU A 43 -9.28 3.25 0.72
CA LEU A 43 -8.14 2.34 0.88
C LEU A 43 -8.00 1.43 -0.34
N ALA A 44 -9.07 0.75 -0.72
CA ALA A 44 -9.10 -0.15 -1.87
C ALA A 44 -8.73 0.56 -3.18
N ALA A 45 -9.25 1.78 -3.39
CA ALA A 45 -8.91 2.59 -4.55
C ALA A 45 -7.41 2.95 -4.57
N ARG A 46 -6.83 3.31 -3.41
CA ARG A 46 -5.40 3.64 -3.32
C ARG A 46 -4.53 2.43 -3.63
N ILE A 47 -4.85 1.28 -3.05
CA ILE A 47 -4.15 0.01 -3.31
C ILE A 47 -4.24 -0.35 -4.80
N GLY A 48 -5.43 -0.20 -5.40
CA GLY A 48 -5.65 -0.46 -6.82
C GLY A 48 -4.78 0.41 -7.74
N ILE A 49 -4.69 1.71 -7.46
CA ILE A 49 -3.84 2.64 -8.23
C ILE A 49 -2.36 2.25 -8.11
N GLU A 50 -1.88 1.88 -6.93
CA GLU A 50 -0.48 1.46 -6.77
C GLU A 50 -0.19 0.13 -7.47
N ASN A 51 -1.13 -0.82 -7.43
CA ASN A 51 -1.02 -2.06 -8.18
C ASN A 51 -1.01 -1.84 -9.69
N PHE A 52 -1.81 -0.89 -10.20
CA PHE A 52 -1.76 -0.46 -11.59
C PHE A 52 -0.40 0.15 -11.95
N ARG A 53 0.07 1.13 -11.17
CA ARG A 53 1.38 1.78 -11.37
C ARG A 53 2.51 0.77 -11.37
N SER A 54 2.52 -0.17 -10.42
CA SER A 54 3.52 -1.24 -10.33
C SER A 54 3.57 -2.10 -11.60
N ARG A 55 2.40 -2.51 -12.12
CA ARG A 55 2.29 -3.31 -13.35
C ARG A 55 2.73 -2.53 -14.58
N VAL A 56 2.29 -1.26 -14.70
CA VAL A 56 2.68 -0.37 -15.80
C VAL A 56 4.19 -0.09 -15.78
N ASN A 57 4.74 0.26 -14.62
CA ASN A 57 6.17 0.52 -14.47
C ASN A 57 7.00 -0.71 -14.88
N ARG A 58 6.58 -1.91 -14.48
CA ARG A 58 7.25 -3.16 -14.89
C ARG A 58 7.14 -3.42 -16.39
N CYS A 59 5.99 -3.14 -17.01
CA CYS A 59 5.78 -3.29 -18.44
C CYS A 59 6.76 -2.43 -19.26
N PHE A 60 6.99 -1.19 -18.83
CA PHE A 60 7.82 -0.22 -19.56
C PHE A 60 9.24 -0.09 -19.01
N GLY A 61 9.65 -0.95 -18.07
CA GLY A 61 10.99 -0.89 -17.45
C GLY A 61 11.26 0.43 -16.72
N VAL A 62 10.22 1.10 -16.22
CA VAL A 62 10.34 2.38 -15.51
C VAL A 62 11.05 2.13 -14.18
N GLN A 63 12.21 2.77 -14.01
CA GLN A 63 12.98 2.75 -12.78
C GLN A 63 12.58 3.91 -11.87
N ALA A 64 12.85 3.76 -10.58
CA ALA A 64 12.69 4.86 -9.64
C ALA A 64 13.57 6.03 -10.09
N THR A 65 12.99 7.22 -10.24
CA THR A 65 13.77 8.45 -10.37
C THR A 65 14.65 8.56 -9.13
N ASN A 66 15.93 8.91 -9.31
CA ASN A 66 16.97 8.86 -8.28
C ASN A 66 16.79 9.87 -7.12
N VAL A 67 15.57 10.26 -6.78
CA VAL A 67 15.23 11.22 -5.72
C VAL A 67 15.72 10.73 -4.34
N TYR A 68 15.87 9.42 -4.16
CA TYR A 68 16.40 8.84 -2.92
C TYR A 68 17.94 8.89 -2.79
N SER A 69 18.70 9.08 -3.89
CA SER A 69 20.16 9.28 -3.75
C SER A 69 20.46 10.59 -3.01
N GLN A 70 19.63 11.60 -3.20
CA GLN A 70 19.73 12.87 -2.50
C GLN A 70 19.32 12.78 -1.03
N LEU A 71 18.47 11.81 -0.64
CA LEU A 71 18.08 11.60 0.76
C LEU A 71 19.27 11.07 1.58
N GLY A 72 20.08 10.18 1.02
CA GLY A 72 21.34 9.73 1.63
C GLY A 72 22.32 10.89 1.85
N ASP A 73 22.40 11.81 0.89
CA ASP A 73 23.22 13.02 1.01
C ASP A 73 22.61 14.05 1.98
N LEU A 74 21.27 14.12 2.07
CA LEU A 74 20.56 14.99 3.02
C LEU A 74 20.82 14.52 4.45
N LEU A 75 20.67 13.23 4.74
CA LEU A 75 20.87 12.65 6.07
C LEU A 75 22.32 12.79 6.55
N LYS A 76 23.31 12.73 5.65
CA LYS A 76 24.73 13.01 5.96
C LYS A 76 25.02 14.47 6.30
N ARG A 77 24.13 15.41 5.95
CA ARG A 77 24.30 16.85 6.22
C ARG A 77 23.65 17.31 7.53
N VAL A 78 22.74 16.51 8.11
CA VAL A 78 22.01 16.83 9.34
C VAL A 78 22.49 16.02 10.56
N GLY A 79 23.46 15.13 10.36
CA GLY A 79 24.23 14.46 11.43
C GLY A 79 25.65 14.98 11.46
#